data_AF-A0A7S3UME8-F1
#
_entry.id   AF-A0A7S3UME8-F1
#
_cell.length_a   1.000
_cell.length_b   1.000
_cell.length_c   1.000
_cell.angle_alpha   90.00
_cell.angle_beta   90.00
_cell.angle_gamma   90.00
#
_symmetry.space_group_name_H-M   'P 1'
#
loop_
_entity.id
_entity.type
_entity.pdbx_description
1 polymer ?
#
loop_
_entity_poly.entity_id
_entity_poly.type
_entity_poly.pdbx_seq_one_letter_code
_entity_poly.pdbx_strand_id
1 'polypeptide(L)'
;MEQIVARQGGTVKLPSSVRRDLSVIEDHALDLLRKCCDLGSTAIVTNSSTNWIPFTAKHYLPRLIPVLESIPCVSARPQLPDNLSAQAATCMASSWKTVKFQEMACAYNTDFDCIVSIGDGFAERTAVMELRDIFPKCTCKAVRFITQPNIYVLRDEIRQTLANLDEIADEEPLSFGVTKVKRCSQ
;
A
#
# COMPACT_ATOMS: atom_id res chain seq x y z
N MET A 1 21.41 -18.13 9.90
CA MET A 1 20.35 -17.11 9.74
C MET A 1 19.05 -17.80 10.17
N GLU A 2 18.63 -17.63 11.42
CA GLU A 2 17.39 -18.26 11.91
C GLU A 2 16.20 -17.62 11.20
N GLN A 3 15.46 -18.42 10.42
CA GLN A 3 14.24 -17.97 9.79
C GLN A 3 13.18 -17.72 10.87
N ILE A 4 12.80 -16.46 11.05
CA ILE A 4 11.67 -16.07 11.91
C ILE A 4 10.38 -16.38 11.14
N VAL A 5 9.95 -17.64 11.17
CA VAL A 5 8.65 -18.06 10.62
C VAL A 5 7.68 -18.22 11.78
N ALA A 6 6.68 -17.36 11.84
CA ALA A 6 5.50 -17.60 12.67
C ALA A 6 4.79 -18.87 12.14
N ARG A 7 4.95 -20.01 12.82
CA ARG A 7 4.05 -21.14 12.62
C ARG A 7 2.65 -20.71 13.08
N GLN A 8 1.60 -21.08 12.33
CA GLN A 8 0.22 -20.78 12.71
C GLN A 8 -0.02 -21.12 14.18
N GLY A 9 -0.39 -20.12 14.99
CA GLY A 9 -0.73 -20.26 16.42
C GLY A 9 0.40 -19.98 17.42
N GLY A 10 1.64 -19.74 17.00
CA GLY A 10 2.76 -19.43 17.90
C GLY A 10 2.99 -17.93 18.14
N THR A 11 3.33 -17.53 19.37
CA THR A 11 3.87 -16.18 19.64
C THR A 11 5.26 -16.04 19.03
N VAL A 12 5.46 -15.04 18.17
CA VAL A 12 6.78 -14.73 17.59
C VAL A 12 7.64 -14.05 18.67
N LYS A 13 8.75 -14.70 19.06
CA LYS A 13 9.74 -14.11 19.96
C LYS A 13 10.81 -13.40 19.13
N LEU A 14 10.77 -12.08 19.11
CA LEU A 14 11.74 -11.24 18.39
C LEU A 14 12.88 -10.79 19.33
N PRO A 15 14.12 -10.66 18.83
CA PRO A 15 15.17 -9.95 19.56
C PRO A 15 14.73 -8.53 19.92
N SER A 16 15.15 -8.02 21.08
CA SER A 16 14.75 -6.69 21.55
C SER A 16 15.15 -5.56 20.61
N SER A 17 16.27 -5.71 19.89
CA SER A 17 16.68 -4.77 18.83
C SER A 17 15.68 -4.73 17.68
N VAL A 18 15.35 -5.90 17.12
CA VAL A 18 14.36 -6.04 16.04
C VAL A 18 13.00 -5.50 16.48
N ARG A 19 12.59 -5.78 17.72
CA ARG A 19 11.31 -5.29 18.26
C ARG A 19 11.28 -3.76 18.32
N ARG A 20 12.40 -3.12 18.71
CA ARG A 20 12.55 -1.67 18.74
C ARG A 20 12.50 -1.06 17.34
N ASP A 21 13.24 -1.63 16.40
CA ASP A 21 13.27 -1.10 15.03
C ASP A 21 11.89 -1.21 14.35
N LEU A 22 11.19 -2.33 14.57
CA LEU A 22 9.82 -2.50 14.09
C LEU A 22 8.83 -1.54 14.76
N SER A 23 9.04 -1.13 16.03
CA SER A 23 8.13 -0.17 16.67
C SER A 23 8.23 1.20 15.99
N VAL A 24 9.42 1.63 15.59
CA VAL A 24 9.60 2.90 14.87
C VAL A 24 8.91 2.87 13.51
N ILE A 25 9.00 1.75 12.78
CA ILE A 25 8.26 1.56 11.53
C ILE A 25 6.75 1.59 11.77
N GLU A 26 6.31 0.91 12.82
CA GLU A 26 4.90 0.84 13.20
C GLU A 26 4.31 2.21 13.50
N ASP A 27 5.06 3.11 14.16
CA ASP A 27 4.64 4.49 14.42
C ASP A 27 4.38 5.24 13.10
N HIS A 28 5.36 5.21 12.18
CA HIS A 28 5.22 5.88 10.89
C HIS A 28 4.14 5.25 10.00
N ALA A 29 3.98 3.93 10.03
CA ALA A 29 2.94 3.23 9.29
C ALA A 29 1.55 3.56 9.83
N LEU A 30 1.39 3.68 11.15
CA LEU A 30 0.13 4.09 11.78
C LEU A 30 -0.26 5.49 11.35
N ASP A 31 0.68 6.43 11.39
CA ASP A 31 0.44 7.82 10.99
C ASP A 31 0.12 7.92 9.49
N LEU A 32 0.84 7.17 8.65
CA LEU A 32 0.58 7.11 7.21
C LEU A 32 -0.84 6.59 6.92
N LEU A 33 -1.22 5.46 7.52
CA LEU A 33 -2.55 4.87 7.32
C LEU A 33 -3.68 5.80 7.79
N ARG A 34 -3.51 6.46 8.94
CA ARG A 34 -4.46 7.46 9.44
C ARG A 34 -4.59 8.63 8.48
N LYS A 35 -3.47 9.18 8.01
CA LYS A 35 -3.49 10.29 7.06
C LYS A 35 -4.12 9.91 5.73
N CYS A 36 -3.91 8.69 5.23
CA CYS A 36 -4.63 8.19 4.06
C CYS A 36 -6.15 8.22 4.28
N CYS A 37 -6.63 7.73 5.43
CA CYS A 37 -8.05 7.76 5.78
C CYS A 37 -8.61 9.19 5.93
N ASP A 38 -7.82 10.12 6.47
CA ASP A 38 -8.22 11.52 6.61
C ASP A 38 -8.35 12.23 5.24
N LEU A 39 -7.49 11.86 4.28
CA LEU A 39 -7.51 12.43 2.91
C LEU A 39 -8.57 11.80 2.01
N GLY A 40 -8.98 10.55 2.25
CA GLY A 40 -10.01 9.92 1.45
C GLY A 40 -10.20 8.43 1.66
N SER A 41 -10.95 7.83 0.73
CA SER A 41 -11.23 6.39 0.73
C SER A 41 -9.94 5.58 0.64
N THR A 42 -9.68 4.75 1.64
CA THR A 42 -8.43 3.99 1.79
C THR A 42 -8.70 2.49 1.84
N ALA A 43 -7.88 1.69 1.15
CA ALA A 43 -7.92 0.24 1.21
C ALA A 43 -6.52 -0.38 1.03
N ILE A 44 -6.32 -1.59 1.55
CA ILE A 44 -5.08 -2.35 1.39
C ILE A 44 -5.34 -3.56 0.50
N VAL A 45 -4.62 -3.63 -0.62
CA VAL A 45 -4.75 -4.73 -1.60
C VAL A 45 -3.51 -5.62 -1.60
N THR A 46 -3.68 -6.91 -1.34
CA THR A 46 -2.60 -7.90 -1.27
C THR A 46 -2.79 -9.05 -2.25
N ASN A 47 -1.69 -9.58 -2.80
CA ASN A 47 -1.72 -10.85 -3.56
C ASN A 47 -1.66 -12.09 -2.65
N SER A 48 -1.59 -11.89 -1.33
CA SER A 48 -1.69 -12.95 -0.33
C SER A 48 -3.15 -13.25 0.03
N SER A 49 -3.36 -14.20 0.92
CA SER A 49 -4.69 -14.50 1.46
C SER A 49 -5.23 -13.33 2.30
N THR A 50 -6.55 -13.21 2.40
CA THR A 50 -7.24 -12.15 3.16
C THR A 50 -6.76 -12.04 4.62
N ASN A 51 -6.45 -13.18 5.25
CA ASN A 51 -6.03 -13.22 6.65
C ASN A 51 -4.55 -12.85 6.86
N TRP A 52 -3.76 -12.69 5.79
CA TRP A 52 -2.32 -12.41 5.89
C TRP A 52 -2.04 -11.08 6.60
N ILE A 53 -2.78 -10.03 6.28
CA ILE A 53 -2.57 -8.69 6.84
C ILE A 53 -2.81 -8.66 8.36
N PRO A 54 -4.00 -9.02 8.89
CA PRO A 54 -4.22 -9.00 10.33
C PRO A 54 -3.34 -10.00 11.08
N PHE A 55 -3.01 -11.16 10.48
CA PHE A 55 -2.09 -12.12 11.07
C PHE A 55 -0.68 -11.54 11.22
N THR A 56 -0.12 -10.96 10.16
CA THR A 56 1.23 -10.37 10.21
C THR A 56 1.29 -9.14 11.12
N ALA A 57 0.28 -8.27 11.08
CA ALA A 57 0.18 -7.14 12.00
C ALA A 57 0.17 -7.62 13.46
N LYS A 58 -0.65 -8.60 13.83
CA LYS A 58 -0.72 -9.12 15.20
C LYS A 58 0.64 -9.58 15.74
N HIS A 59 1.47 -10.17 14.89
CA HIS A 59 2.77 -10.73 15.29
C HIS A 59 3.91 -9.72 15.24
N TYR A 60 3.92 -8.82 14.24
CA TYR A 60 5.05 -7.95 13.97
C TYR A 60 4.74 -6.48 14.21
N LEU A 61 3.51 -6.01 14.00
CA LEU A 61 3.09 -4.60 14.12
C LEU A 61 1.70 -4.49 14.80
N PRO A 62 1.56 -4.93 16.07
CA PRO A 62 0.26 -5.07 16.74
C PRO A 62 -0.51 -3.75 16.97
N ARG A 63 0.16 -2.60 17.03
CA ARG A 63 -0.48 -1.28 17.15
C ARG A 63 -1.17 -0.84 15.87
N LEU A 64 -0.92 -1.50 14.74
CA LEU A 64 -1.70 -1.27 13.51
C LEU A 64 -3.08 -1.94 13.55
N ILE A 65 -3.32 -2.92 14.42
CA ILE A 65 -4.58 -3.67 14.44
C ILE A 65 -5.82 -2.76 14.51
N PRO A 66 -5.89 -1.76 15.41
CA PRO A 66 -7.08 -0.91 15.48
C PRO A 66 -7.36 -0.09 14.21
N VAL A 67 -6.32 0.38 13.50
CA VAL A 67 -6.53 1.11 12.23
C VAL A 67 -6.83 0.16 11.07
N LEU A 68 -6.31 -1.07 11.12
CA LEU A 68 -6.60 -2.09 10.11
C LEU A 68 -8.04 -2.63 10.21
N GLU A 69 -8.70 -2.49 11.36
CA GLU A 69 -10.11 -2.83 11.52
C GLU A 69 -11.05 -1.85 10.80
N SER A 70 -10.61 -0.60 10.58
CA SER A 70 -11.38 0.41 9.83
C SER A 70 -11.02 0.49 8.35
N ILE A 71 -9.91 -0.14 7.92
CA ILE A 71 -9.45 -0.13 6.53
C ILE A 71 -9.78 -1.46 5.85
N PRO A 72 -10.55 -1.46 4.74
CA PRO A 72 -10.76 -2.65 3.93
C PRO A 72 -9.44 -3.31 3.50
N CYS A 73 -9.21 -4.53 3.99
CA CYS A 73 -8.06 -5.36 3.63
C CYS A 73 -8.51 -6.45 2.65
N VAL A 74 -8.09 -6.33 1.38
CA VAL A 74 -8.63 -7.12 0.27
C VAL A 74 -7.55 -7.98 -0.38
N SER A 75 -7.86 -9.25 -0.61
CA SER A 75 -7.05 -10.14 -1.45
C SER A 75 -7.39 -9.91 -2.93
N ALA A 76 -6.38 -9.58 -3.73
CA ALA A 76 -6.47 -9.58 -5.19
C ALA A 76 -6.36 -11.00 -5.77
N ARG A 77 -5.81 -11.96 -5.01
CA ARG A 77 -5.64 -13.33 -5.47
C ARG A 77 -7.01 -13.97 -5.77
N PRO A 78 -7.26 -14.40 -7.03
CA PRO A 78 -8.51 -15.05 -7.39
C PRO A 78 -8.53 -16.50 -6.87
N GLN A 79 -9.71 -17.11 -6.92
CA GLN A 79 -9.82 -18.56 -6.83
C GLN A 79 -9.20 -19.16 -8.09
N LEU A 80 -8.11 -19.91 -7.90
CA LEU A 80 -7.40 -20.56 -8.99
C LEU A 80 -7.84 -22.02 -9.10
N PRO A 81 -7.89 -22.60 -10.32
CA PRO A 81 -8.14 -24.02 -10.51
C PRO A 81 -7.09 -24.88 -9.77
N ASP A 82 -7.52 -26.00 -9.19
CA ASP A 82 -6.65 -26.90 -8.43
C ASP A 82 -5.49 -27.49 -9.26
N ASN A 83 -5.66 -27.56 -10.59
CA ASN A 83 -4.66 -28.08 -11.51
C ASN A 83 -3.67 -27.00 -12.02
N LEU A 84 -3.80 -25.74 -11.60
CA LEU A 84 -2.90 -24.69 -12.03
C LEU A 84 -1.55 -24.81 -11.29
N SER A 85 -0.45 -24.84 -12.05
CA SER A 85 0.87 -24.88 -11.46
C SER A 85 1.19 -23.59 -10.68
N ALA A 86 1.97 -23.70 -9.61
CA ALA A 86 2.43 -22.54 -8.84
C ALA A 86 3.19 -21.53 -9.72
N GLN A 87 3.94 -22.02 -10.71
CA GLN A 87 4.64 -21.17 -11.68
C GLN A 87 3.67 -20.36 -12.54
N ALA A 88 2.63 -21.01 -13.08
CA ALA A 88 1.62 -20.32 -13.88
C ALA A 88 0.84 -19.30 -13.06
N ALA A 89 0.47 -19.66 -11.81
CA ALA A 89 -0.14 -18.72 -10.86
C ALA A 89 0.76 -17.51 -10.60
N THR A 90 2.07 -17.71 -10.44
CA THR A 90 3.04 -16.65 -10.19
C THR A 90 3.17 -15.71 -11.39
N CYS A 91 3.20 -16.24 -12.62
CA CYS A 91 3.23 -15.44 -13.83
C CYS A 91 2.00 -14.54 -14.00
N MET A 92 0.84 -14.95 -13.48
CA MET A 92 -0.41 -14.18 -13.52
C MET A 92 -0.58 -13.23 -12.33
N ALA A 93 0.21 -13.36 -11.27
CA ALA A 93 0.00 -12.59 -10.04
C ALA A 93 0.07 -11.07 -10.23
N SER A 94 0.78 -10.60 -11.26
CA SER A 94 0.84 -9.18 -11.61
C SER A 94 -0.51 -8.61 -12.07
N SER A 95 -1.33 -9.39 -12.78
CA SER A 95 -2.62 -8.91 -13.31
C SER A 95 -3.75 -8.96 -12.29
N TRP A 96 -3.60 -9.72 -11.20
CA TRP A 96 -4.62 -9.83 -10.16
C TRP A 96 -4.95 -8.47 -9.52
N LYS A 97 -3.92 -7.65 -9.28
CA LYS A 97 -4.11 -6.31 -8.72
C LYS A 97 -4.80 -5.38 -9.71
N THR A 98 -4.52 -5.48 -11.00
CA THR A 98 -5.23 -4.72 -12.03
C THR A 98 -6.74 -4.95 -11.94
N VAL A 99 -7.16 -6.21 -12.01
CA VAL A 99 -8.59 -6.56 -11.95
C VAL A 99 -9.22 -6.08 -10.64
N LYS A 100 -8.51 -6.28 -9.50
CA LYS A 100 -9.03 -5.86 -8.20
C LYS A 100 -9.13 -4.34 -8.05
N PHE A 101 -8.17 -3.58 -8.58
CA PHE A 101 -8.21 -2.11 -8.56
C PHE A 101 -9.40 -1.59 -9.36
N GLN A 102 -9.66 -2.17 -10.54
CA GLN A 102 -10.81 -1.81 -11.36
C GLN A 102 -12.13 -2.12 -10.66
N GLU A 103 -12.28 -3.32 -10.09
CA GLU A 103 -13.46 -3.71 -9.32
C GLU A 103 -13.72 -2.75 -8.16
N MET A 104 -12.68 -2.40 -7.39
CA MET A 104 -12.79 -1.48 -6.26
C MET A 104 -13.15 -0.06 -6.70
N ALA A 105 -12.43 0.48 -7.67
CA ALA A 105 -12.68 1.84 -8.18
C ALA A 105 -14.11 1.98 -8.73
N CYS A 106 -14.60 1.00 -9.49
CA CYS A 106 -15.98 0.98 -9.97
C CYS A 106 -17.00 0.84 -8.83
N ALA A 107 -16.69 0.08 -7.77
CA ALA A 107 -17.59 -0.15 -6.64
C ALA A 107 -17.79 1.09 -5.76
N TYR A 108 -16.80 1.99 -5.69
CA TYR A 108 -16.95 3.25 -4.95
C TYR A 108 -17.99 4.18 -5.57
N ASN A 109 -18.36 3.98 -6.85
CA ASN A 109 -19.41 4.73 -7.55
C ASN A 109 -19.35 6.26 -7.32
N THR A 110 -18.13 6.79 -7.27
CA THR A 110 -17.81 8.19 -7.07
C THR A 110 -16.84 8.63 -8.15
N ASP A 111 -16.93 9.89 -8.55
CA ASP A 111 -15.85 10.51 -9.31
C ASP A 111 -14.68 10.73 -8.34
N PHE A 112 -13.52 10.16 -8.67
CA PHE A 112 -12.29 10.39 -7.95
C PHE A 112 -11.51 11.52 -8.63
N ASP A 113 -11.10 12.49 -7.83
CA ASP A 113 -10.20 13.54 -8.27
C ASP A 113 -8.76 13.01 -8.40
N CYS A 114 -8.32 12.20 -7.42
CA CYS A 114 -7.02 11.53 -7.43
C CYS A 114 -7.11 10.11 -6.86
N ILE A 115 -6.40 9.16 -7.49
CA ILE A 115 -6.17 7.81 -6.98
C ILE A 115 -4.66 7.61 -6.83
N VAL A 116 -4.23 7.34 -5.60
CA VAL A 116 -2.82 7.08 -5.28
C VAL A 116 -2.64 5.62 -4.88
N SER A 117 -1.75 4.92 -5.58
CA SER A 117 -1.29 3.60 -5.15
C SER A 117 0.07 3.70 -4.47
N ILE A 118 0.21 3.08 -3.30
CA ILE A 118 1.47 3.02 -2.53
C ILE A 118 1.89 1.56 -2.41
N GLY A 119 3.10 1.21 -2.87
CA GLY A 119 3.61 -0.17 -2.80
C GLY A 119 5.02 -0.32 -3.38
N ASP A 120 5.59 -1.51 -3.30
CA ASP A 120 6.97 -1.80 -3.74
C ASP A 120 7.07 -2.51 -5.10
N GLY A 121 5.95 -3.04 -5.60
CA GLY A 121 5.89 -3.82 -6.83
C GLY A 121 5.56 -3.01 -8.09
N PHE A 122 5.77 -3.66 -9.24
CA PHE A 122 5.30 -3.14 -10.52
C PHE A 122 3.80 -3.36 -10.72
N ALA A 123 3.22 -4.38 -10.08
CA ALA A 123 1.81 -4.75 -10.26
C ALA A 123 0.87 -3.61 -9.82
N GLU A 124 1.16 -2.98 -8.68
CA GLU A 124 0.42 -1.86 -8.12
C GLU A 124 0.50 -0.63 -9.02
N ARG A 125 1.72 -0.34 -9.53
CA ARG A 125 1.94 0.78 -10.46
C ARG A 125 1.17 0.56 -11.77
N THR A 126 1.22 -0.64 -12.34
CA THR A 126 0.47 -0.96 -13.56
C THR A 126 -1.04 -0.83 -13.31
N ALA A 127 -1.53 -1.43 -12.23
CA ALA A 127 -2.94 -1.42 -11.86
C ALA A 127 -3.52 0.00 -11.74
N VAL A 128 -2.83 0.91 -11.05
CA VAL A 128 -3.32 2.29 -10.91
C VAL A 128 -3.23 3.10 -12.20
N MET A 129 -2.23 2.84 -13.05
CA MET A 129 -2.06 3.56 -14.30
C MET A 129 -3.12 3.17 -15.33
N GLU A 130 -3.58 1.92 -15.32
CA GLU A 130 -4.67 1.45 -16.19
C GLU A 130 -6.05 2.02 -15.78
N LEU A 131 -6.20 2.52 -14.55
CA LEU A 131 -7.44 3.21 -14.15
C LEU A 131 -7.65 4.53 -14.92
N ARG A 132 -6.60 5.10 -15.53
CA ARG A 132 -6.70 6.35 -16.32
C ARG A 132 -7.61 6.21 -17.53
N ASP A 133 -7.67 5.01 -18.12
CA ASP A 133 -8.52 4.75 -19.28
C ASP A 133 -10.00 4.62 -18.87
N ILE A 134 -10.27 4.27 -17.60
CA ILE A 134 -11.61 4.12 -17.02
C ILE A 134 -12.09 5.45 -16.42
N PHE A 135 -11.17 6.20 -15.80
CA PHE A 135 -11.43 7.47 -15.11
C PHE A 135 -10.54 8.57 -15.72
N PRO A 136 -10.86 9.07 -16.93
CA PRO A 136 -9.99 9.99 -17.67
C PRO A 136 -9.82 11.38 -17.02
N LYS A 137 -10.68 11.72 -16.06
CA LYS A 137 -10.59 12.97 -15.28
C LYS A 137 -9.83 12.79 -13.95
N CYS A 138 -9.59 11.55 -13.53
CA CYS A 138 -8.90 11.24 -12.28
C CYS A 138 -7.38 11.28 -12.49
N THR A 139 -6.67 11.94 -11.60
CA THR A 139 -5.21 11.89 -11.55
C THR A 139 -4.77 10.58 -10.87
N CYS A 140 -4.19 9.65 -11.64
CA CYS A 140 -3.66 8.39 -11.10
C CYS A 140 -2.16 8.48 -10.83
N LYS A 141 -1.76 8.29 -9.56
CA LYS A 141 -0.36 8.39 -9.10
C LYS A 141 0.09 7.09 -8.45
N ALA A 142 1.40 6.84 -8.50
CA ALA A 142 2.02 5.70 -7.85
C ALA A 142 3.23 6.16 -7.03
N VAL A 143 3.22 5.85 -5.73
CA VAL A 143 4.40 5.92 -4.86
C VAL A 143 5.02 4.54 -4.82
N ARG A 144 6.25 4.43 -5.33
CA ARG A 144 6.98 3.16 -5.40
C ARG A 144 8.05 3.09 -4.32
N PHE A 145 7.93 2.10 -3.43
CA PHE A 145 8.99 1.74 -2.49
C PHE A 145 10.02 0.82 -3.15
N ILE A 146 11.22 0.81 -2.59
CA ILE A 146 12.30 -0.08 -2.97
C ILE A 146 11.89 -1.51 -2.64
N THR A 147 12.07 -2.42 -3.60
CA THR A 147 11.82 -3.84 -3.39
C THR A 147 12.87 -4.42 -2.45
N GLN A 148 12.44 -5.16 -1.42
CA GLN A 148 13.31 -5.74 -0.38
C GLN A 148 14.21 -4.70 0.34
N PRO A 149 13.61 -3.64 0.93
CA PRO A 149 14.38 -2.64 1.66
C PRO A 149 14.93 -3.25 2.97
N ASN A 150 16.04 -2.71 3.46
CA ASN A 150 16.38 -2.93 4.86
C ASN A 150 15.47 -2.08 5.76
N ILE A 151 15.49 -2.35 7.07
CA ILE A 151 14.56 -1.73 8.03
C ILE A 151 14.67 -0.19 8.08
N TYR A 152 15.86 0.36 7.86
CA TYR A 152 16.09 1.81 7.87
C TYR A 152 15.57 2.48 6.60
N VAL A 153 15.77 1.84 5.46
CA VAL A 153 15.25 2.31 4.16
C VAL A 153 13.73 2.31 4.20
N LEU A 154 13.09 1.22 4.62
CA LEU A 154 11.63 1.15 4.72
C LEU A 154 11.06 2.22 5.65
N ARG A 155 11.69 2.43 6.81
CA ARG A 155 11.32 3.50 7.74
C ARG A 155 11.35 4.87 7.06
N ASP A 156 12.43 5.17 6.35
CA ASP A 156 12.60 6.47 5.71
C ASP A 156 11.66 6.67 4.51
N GLU A 157 11.34 5.61 3.76
CA GLU A 157 10.34 5.63 2.68
C GLU A 157 8.93 5.92 3.21
N ILE A 158 8.51 5.25 4.29
CA ILE A 158 7.21 5.51 4.93
C ILE A 158 7.16 6.95 5.46
N ARG A 159 8.23 7.40 6.14
CA ARG A 159 8.32 8.76 6.69
C ARG A 159 8.26 9.83 5.60
N GLN A 160 8.97 9.64 4.49
CA GLN A 160 8.95 10.57 3.36
C GLN A 160 7.58 10.58 2.68
N THR A 161 6.94 9.42 2.53
CA THR A 161 5.59 9.34 1.96
C THR A 161 4.59 10.09 2.81
N LEU A 162 4.61 9.88 4.13
CA LEU A 162 3.76 10.59 5.08
C LEU A 162 3.94 12.12 4.99
N ALA A 163 5.21 12.58 4.95
CA ALA A 163 5.55 14.00 4.91
C ALA A 163 5.04 14.71 3.65
N ASN A 164 4.96 14.00 2.52
CA ASN A 164 4.55 14.56 1.23
C ASN A 164 3.14 14.12 0.81
N LEU A 165 2.39 13.42 1.67
CA LEU A 165 1.14 12.77 1.26
C LEU A 165 0.09 13.76 0.74
N ASP A 166 0.02 14.97 1.29
CA ASP A 166 -0.92 15.99 0.82
C ASP A 166 -0.62 16.40 -0.64
N GLU A 167 0.65 16.61 -0.97
CA GLU A 167 1.09 16.93 -2.34
C GLU A 167 0.94 15.71 -3.28
N ILE A 168 1.17 14.52 -2.76
CA ILE A 168 0.96 13.27 -3.51
C ILE A 168 -0.53 13.11 -3.84
N ALA A 169 -1.43 13.38 -2.90
CA ALA A 169 -2.88 13.23 -3.06
C ALA A 169 -3.57 14.41 -3.76
N ASP A 170 -2.86 15.53 -3.98
CA ASP A 170 -3.36 16.66 -4.76
C ASP A 170 -3.74 16.21 -6.19
N GLU A 171 -4.71 16.87 -6.81
CA GLU A 171 -5.13 16.62 -8.19
C GLU A 171 -4.04 17.02 -9.19
N GLU A 172 -3.26 18.04 -8.85
CA GLU A 172 -2.22 18.58 -9.72
C GLU A 172 -1.08 17.55 -9.91
N PRO A 173 -0.57 17.39 -11.14
CA PRO A 173 0.62 16.59 -11.37
C PRO A 173 1.79 17.09 -10.53
N LEU A 174 2.56 16.16 -9.92
CA LEU A 174 3.75 16.51 -9.15
C LEU A 174 4.70 17.34 -10.03
N SER A 175 4.85 18.63 -9.70
CA SER A 175 5.74 19.51 -10.43
C SER A 175 7.18 19.19 -10.05
N PHE A 176 7.86 18.39 -10.86
CA PHE A 176 9.32 18.28 -10.75
C PHE A 176 9.94 19.63 -11.17
N GLY A 177 10.31 20.45 -10.19
CA GLY A 177 11.29 21.52 -10.36
C GLY A 177 10.81 22.83 -11.02
N VAL A 178 9.65 23.37 -10.63
CA VAL A 178 9.40 24.82 -10.77
C VAL A 178 8.95 25.34 -9.43
N THR A 179 9.83 26.10 -8.76
CA THR A 179 9.48 26.90 -7.59
C THR A 179 8.23 27.73 -7.93
N LYS A 180 7.10 27.45 -7.25
CA LYS A 180 5.91 28.32 -7.30
C LYS A 180 6.33 29.68 -6.74
N VAL A 181 6.76 30.59 -7.61
CA VAL A 181 6.85 32.02 -7.28
C VAL A 181 5.42 32.46 -7.01
N LYS A 182 5.11 32.76 -5.75
CA LYS A 182 3.86 33.41 -5.36
C LYS A 182 3.72 34.66 -6.22
N ARG A 183 2.78 34.66 -7.18
CA ARG A 183 2.35 35.91 -7.82
C ARG A 183 1.71 36.74 -6.72
N CYS A 184 2.42 37.79 -6.28
CA CYS A 184 1.77 38.86 -5.55
C CYS A 184 0.77 39.52 -6.51
N SER A 185 -0.48 39.57 -6.06
CA SER A 185 -1.58 40.30 -6.68
C SER A 185 -1.17 41.75 -6.90
N GLN A 186 -1.33 42.24 -8.13
CA GLN A 186 -1.53 43.67 -8.41
C GLN A 186 -3.02 43.91 -8.54
#